data_AF-A0AAE0Y5E2-F1
#
_entry.id   AF-A0AAE0Y5E2-F1
#
_cell.length_a   1.000
_cell.length_b   1.000
_cell.length_c   1.000
_cell.angle_alpha   90.00
_cell.angle_beta   90.00
_cell.angle_gamma   90.00
#
_symmetry.space_group_name_H-M   'P 1'
#
loop_
_entity.id
_entity.type
_entity.pdbx_description
1 polymer ?
#
loop_
_entity_poly.entity_id
_entity_poly.type
_entity_poly.pdbx_seq_one_letter_code
_entity_poly.pdbx_strand_id
1 'polypeptide(L)'
;MLLGVEANTTTAYHPQANGMVERLYRQLKASLKARTTGANWFDELPMVLLGIRSSWRVDPGCSPAELVYGSTLRIPGEFLQPREARAVEPDLPFLRQLQQSMRSIQPPPPRFHGTQTAYVPANLASADYVYVRKDSYRHPLQRPYDGPYRVLNKSDKYFTLM
;
A
#
# COMPACT_ATOMS: atom_id res chain seq x y z
N MET A 1 4.67 -12.59 -23.03
CA MET A 1 5.07 -11.93 -21.76
C MET A 1 6.59 -11.80 -21.79
N LEU A 2 7.12 -10.60 -22.10
CA LEU A 2 8.53 -10.41 -22.50
C LEU A 2 9.51 -10.25 -21.31
N LEU A 3 8.99 -9.99 -20.11
CA LEU A 3 9.76 -9.65 -18.91
C LEU A 3 9.53 -10.61 -17.72
N GLY A 4 8.78 -11.71 -17.92
CA GLY A 4 8.41 -12.63 -16.83
C GLY A 4 7.58 -12.01 -15.70
N VAL A 5 6.91 -10.88 -15.96
CA VAL A 5 6.09 -10.16 -14.96
C VAL A 5 4.67 -10.70 -14.96
N GLU A 6 4.24 -11.25 -13.83
CA GLU A 6 2.84 -11.62 -13.60
C GLU A 6 2.04 -10.39 -13.15
N ALA A 7 0.99 -10.05 -13.91
CA ALA A 7 0.10 -8.94 -13.58
C ALA A 7 -1.05 -9.43 -12.70
N ASN A 8 -1.00 -9.08 -11.41
CA ASN A 8 -2.09 -9.35 -10.48
C ASN A 8 -3.11 -8.21 -10.52
N THR A 9 -4.35 -8.51 -10.88
CA THR A 9 -5.46 -7.54 -10.89
C THR A 9 -6.28 -7.63 -9.62
N THR A 10 -6.66 -6.49 -9.05
CA THR A 10 -7.60 -6.43 -7.93
C THR A 10 -9.05 -6.44 -8.42
N THR A 11 -9.98 -6.81 -7.53
CA THR A 11 -11.42 -6.75 -7.82
C THR A 11 -11.86 -5.33 -8.19
N ALA A 12 -12.83 -5.23 -9.10
CA ALA A 12 -13.34 -3.94 -9.57
C ALA A 12 -13.93 -3.11 -8.41
N TYR A 13 -13.65 -1.81 -8.41
CA TYR A 13 -14.13 -0.86 -7.39
C TYR A 13 -13.79 -1.24 -5.94
N HIS A 14 -12.72 -2.01 -5.72
CA HIS A 14 -12.24 -2.38 -4.39
C HIS A 14 -10.88 -1.74 -4.05
N PRO A 15 -10.84 -0.42 -3.82
CA PRO A 15 -9.60 0.31 -3.51
C PRO A 15 -8.85 -0.25 -2.29
N GLN A 16 -9.59 -0.87 -1.35
CA GLN A 16 -9.04 -1.48 -0.15
C GLN A 16 -8.03 -2.60 -0.46
N ALA A 17 -8.16 -3.30 -1.59
CA ALA A 17 -7.16 -4.30 -2.01
C ALA A 17 -5.80 -3.68 -2.34
N ASN A 18 -5.76 -2.42 -2.80
CA ASN A 18 -4.53 -1.66 -3.07
C ASN A 18 -4.16 -0.72 -1.92
N GLY A 19 -4.64 -0.99 -0.70
CA GLY A 19 -4.57 -0.06 0.43
C GLY A 19 -3.14 0.40 0.80
N MET A 20 -2.11 -0.41 0.58
CA MET A 20 -0.71 0.01 0.82
C MET A 20 -0.29 1.15 -0.10
N VAL A 21 -0.61 1.05 -1.39
CA VAL A 21 -0.32 2.07 -2.40
C VAL A 21 -1.14 3.32 -2.14
N GLU A 22 -2.42 3.17 -1.78
CA GLU A 22 -3.26 4.33 -1.45
C GLU A 22 -2.79 5.10 -0.21
N ARG A 23 -2.33 4.39 0.83
CA ARG A 23 -1.71 5.01 2.01
C ARG A 23 -0.44 5.76 1.63
N LEU A 24 0.39 5.18 0.75
CA LEU A 24 1.58 5.85 0.22
C LEU A 24 1.22 7.13 -0.54
N TYR A 25 0.20 7.08 -1.41
CA TYR A 25 -0.27 8.27 -2.13
C TYR A 25 -0.78 9.35 -1.19
N ARG A 26 -1.47 8.99 -0.11
CA ARG A 26 -1.91 9.94 0.92
C ARG A 26 -0.73 10.64 1.59
N GLN A 27 0.29 9.87 1.99
CA GLN A 27 1.53 10.41 2.56
C GLN A 27 2.22 11.35 1.57
N LEU A 28 2.38 10.92 0.31
CA LEU A 28 3.02 11.71 -0.75
C LEU A 28 2.31 13.05 -0.96
N LYS A 29 0.98 13.05 -1.07
CA LYS A 29 0.18 14.27 -1.23
C LYS A 29 0.32 15.20 -0.03
N ALA A 30 0.33 14.65 1.19
CA ALA A 30 0.52 15.44 2.41
C ALA A 30 1.90 16.11 2.46
N SER A 31 2.96 15.35 2.13
CA SER A 31 4.33 15.88 2.10
C SER A 31 4.53 16.93 0.99
N LEU A 32 3.94 16.74 -0.19
CA LEU A 32 3.96 17.75 -1.26
C LEU A 32 3.24 19.02 -0.83
N LYS A 33 2.05 18.92 -0.21
CA LYS A 33 1.33 20.09 0.32
C LYS A 33 2.12 20.86 1.38
N ALA A 34 2.89 20.16 2.21
CA ALA A 34 3.69 20.78 3.26
C ALA A 34 4.94 21.49 2.72
N ARG A 35 5.53 20.99 1.63
CA ARG A 35 6.79 21.50 1.08
C ARG A 35 6.62 22.50 -0.07
N THR A 36 5.51 22.39 -0.80
CA THR A 36 5.30 23.17 -2.02
C THR A 36 4.74 24.55 -1.70
N THR A 37 5.47 25.61 -2.06
CA THR A 37 5.04 27.02 -1.92
C THR A 37 4.47 27.61 -3.23
N GLY A 38 4.59 26.90 -4.37
CA GLY A 38 4.17 27.37 -5.71
C GLY A 38 3.58 26.28 -6.61
N ALA A 39 3.36 26.56 -7.90
CA ALA A 39 2.71 25.61 -8.81
C ALA A 39 3.63 24.44 -9.27
N ASN A 40 4.95 24.58 -9.12
CA ASN A 40 5.95 23.63 -9.63
C ASN A 40 6.28 22.52 -8.62
N TRP A 41 5.29 21.70 -8.31
CA TRP A 41 5.45 20.55 -7.40
C TRP A 41 6.46 19.50 -7.90
N PHE A 42 6.78 19.50 -9.21
CA PHE A 42 7.69 18.54 -9.82
C PHE A 42 9.14 18.70 -9.31
N ASP A 43 9.59 19.94 -9.11
CA ASP A 43 10.95 20.23 -8.64
C ASP A 43 11.15 19.81 -7.17
N GLU A 44 10.05 19.80 -6.41
CA GLU A 44 10.01 19.39 -5.00
C GLU A 44 9.91 17.87 -4.83
N LEU A 45 9.49 17.16 -5.87
CA LEU A 45 9.21 15.72 -5.83
C LEU A 45 10.43 14.87 -5.42
N PRO A 46 11.65 15.08 -5.96
CA PRO A 46 12.80 14.27 -5.56
C PRO A 46 13.11 14.35 -4.07
N MET A 47 13.01 15.56 -3.49
CA MET A 47 13.28 15.78 -2.07
C MET A 47 12.17 15.23 -1.18
N VAL A 48 10.90 15.35 -1.59
CA VAL A 48 9.79 14.71 -0.88
C VAL A 48 9.93 13.19 -0.89
N LEU A 49 10.26 12.60 -2.04
CA LEU A 49 10.48 11.15 -2.15
C LEU A 49 11.69 10.69 -1.33
N LEU A 50 12.76 11.48 -1.30
CA LEU A 50 13.91 11.21 -0.45
C LEU A 50 13.48 11.17 1.03
N GLY A 51 12.76 12.18 1.50
CA GLY A 51 12.27 12.24 2.88
C GLY A 51 11.35 11.06 3.23
N ILE A 52 10.46 10.66 2.33
CA ILE A 52 9.59 9.48 2.54
C ILE A 52 10.44 8.19 2.65
N ARG A 53 11.49 8.05 1.83
CA ARG A 53 12.36 6.86 1.83
C ARG A 53 13.31 6.80 3.02
N SER A 54 13.78 7.95 3.53
CA SER A 54 14.65 8.03 4.70
C SER A 54 13.89 8.14 6.02
N SER A 55 12.57 8.42 5.99
CA SER A 55 11.77 8.52 7.21
C SER A 55 11.68 7.20 7.96
N TRP A 56 11.92 7.25 9.27
CA TRP A 56 11.73 6.12 10.16
C TRP A 56 10.25 5.74 10.23
N ARG A 57 9.92 4.45 10.05
CA ARG A 57 8.57 3.92 10.24
C ARG A 57 8.54 3.11 11.53
N VAL A 58 7.60 3.43 12.42
CA VAL A 58 7.42 2.74 13.71
C VAL A 58 7.03 1.27 13.53
N ASP A 59 6.30 0.95 12.47
CA ASP A 59 5.94 -0.41 12.05
C ASP A 59 6.34 -0.48 10.56
N PRO A 60 7.48 -1.10 10.20
CA PRO A 60 8.21 -2.22 10.83
C PRO A 60 9.43 -1.90 11.72
N GLY A 61 9.66 -0.64 12.13
CA GLY A 61 10.82 -0.27 12.96
C GLY A 61 12.12 -0.07 12.16
N CYS A 62 12.00 0.41 10.92
CA CYS A 62 13.10 0.80 10.04
C CYS A 62 12.60 1.72 8.92
N SER A 63 13.53 2.39 8.22
CA SER A 63 13.21 3.23 7.06
C SER A 63 13.10 2.39 5.77
N PRO A 64 12.30 2.84 4.78
CA PRO A 64 12.24 2.17 3.48
C PRO A 64 13.59 2.04 2.76
N ALA A 65 14.51 2.99 2.94
CA ALA A 65 15.85 2.93 2.35
C ALA A 65 16.71 1.84 3.01
N GLU A 66 16.69 1.73 4.34
CA GLU A 66 17.36 0.64 5.06
C GLU A 66 16.81 -0.73 4.65
N LEU A 67 15.50 -0.82 4.38
CA LEU A 67 14.89 -2.07 3.93
C LEU A 67 15.39 -2.55 2.57
N VAL A 68 15.66 -1.62 1.65
CA VAL A 68 16.11 -1.95 0.30
C VAL A 68 17.63 -2.16 0.27
N TYR A 69 18.37 -1.29 0.91
CA TYR A 69 19.84 -1.25 0.81
C TYR A 69 20.56 -1.92 1.98
N GLY A 70 19.85 -2.25 3.06
CA GLY A 70 20.43 -2.76 4.31
C GLY A 70 20.99 -1.66 5.21
N SER A 71 21.42 -0.51 4.67
CA SER A 71 22.04 0.56 5.46
C SER A 71 21.22 1.84 5.49
N THR A 72 21.47 2.70 6.49
CA THR A 72 20.94 4.07 6.52
C THR A 72 21.45 4.85 5.30
N LEU A 73 20.56 5.61 4.67
CA LEU A 73 20.91 6.47 3.55
C LEU A 73 21.45 7.80 4.08
N ARG A 74 22.66 8.17 3.66
CA ARG A 74 23.26 9.45 4.07
C ARG A 74 22.57 10.60 3.35
N ILE A 75 21.87 11.44 4.10
CA ILE A 75 21.15 12.60 3.55
C ILE A 75 22.07 13.83 3.48
N PRO A 76 21.84 14.79 2.56
CA PRO A 76 22.70 15.97 2.41
C PRO A 76 22.91 16.78 3.71
N GLY A 77 21.93 16.81 4.61
CA GLY A 77 22.04 17.49 5.92
C GLY A 77 22.99 16.81 6.92
N GLU A 78 23.21 15.49 6.79
CA GLU A 78 24.16 14.72 7.61
C GLU A 78 25.61 14.83 7.10
N PHE A 79 25.83 15.43 5.94
CA PHE A 79 27.17 15.64 5.40
C PHE A 79 27.96 16.68 6.20
N LEU A 80 27.25 17.58 6.88
CA LEU A 80 27.82 18.72 7.61
C LEU A 80 28.17 18.42 9.08
N GLN A 81 27.78 17.24 9.61
CA GLN A 81 28.13 16.83 10.97
C GLN A 81 29.30 15.83 10.92
N PRO A 82 30.42 16.10 11.60
CA PRO A 82 31.46 15.09 11.81
C PRO A 82 30.87 13.89 12.55
N ARG A 83 31.17 12.70 12.06
CA ARG A 83 30.70 11.42 12.61
C ARG A 83 31.31 11.25 14.00
N GLU A 84 30.59 11.61 15.07
CA GLU A 84 30.92 11.07 16.39
C GLU A 84 30.81 9.53 16.29
N ALA A 85 31.72 8.83 16.96
CA ALA A 85 32.05 7.41 16.79
C ALA A 85 30.93 6.39 17.14
N ARG A 86 29.66 6.69 16.81
CA ARG A 86 28.55 5.72 16.70
C ARG A 86 28.40 5.13 15.31
N ALA A 87 29.43 5.33 14.49
CA ALA A 87 29.74 4.63 13.27
C ALA A 87 30.04 3.14 13.51
N VAL A 88 29.12 2.40 14.12
CA VAL A 88 29.09 0.96 13.88
C VAL A 88 28.76 0.86 12.40
N GLU A 89 29.76 0.60 11.55
CA GLU A 89 29.43 -0.03 10.27
C GLU A 89 28.58 -1.22 10.64
N PRO A 90 27.30 -1.29 10.22
CA PRO A 90 26.49 -2.42 10.57
C PRO A 90 27.20 -3.64 9.99
N ASP A 91 27.80 -4.44 10.87
CA ASP A 91 28.57 -5.61 10.48
C ASP A 91 27.74 -6.37 9.44
N LEU A 92 28.35 -6.70 8.31
CA LEU A 92 27.75 -7.52 7.25
C LEU A 92 26.83 -8.65 7.78
N PRO A 93 27.13 -9.36 8.90
CA PRO A 93 26.19 -10.30 9.54
C PRO A 93 24.91 -9.67 10.09
N PHE A 94 24.93 -8.51 10.73
CA PHE A 94 23.71 -7.81 11.18
C PHE A 94 22.82 -7.43 9.99
N LEU A 95 23.41 -6.89 8.91
CA LEU A 95 22.65 -6.59 7.69
C LEU A 95 22.07 -7.85 7.04
N ARG A 96 22.85 -8.94 7.00
CA ARG A 96 22.35 -10.23 6.48
C ARG A 96 21.22 -10.78 7.33
N GLN A 97 21.33 -10.66 8.65
CA GLN A 97 20.32 -11.10 9.61
C GLN A 97 19.06 -10.24 9.51
N LEU A 98 19.19 -8.93 9.32
CA LEU A 98 18.08 -8.02 9.08
C LEU A 98 17.38 -8.37 7.77
N GLN A 99 18.11 -8.55 6.67
CA GLN A 99 17.54 -8.96 5.38
C GLN A 99 16.83 -10.32 5.45
N GLN A 100 17.42 -11.30 6.16
CA GLN A 100 16.78 -12.60 6.39
C GLN A 100 15.51 -12.48 7.23
N SER A 101 15.57 -11.68 8.31
CA SER A 101 14.40 -11.38 9.16
C SER A 101 13.31 -10.68 8.35
N MET A 102 13.64 -9.70 7.53
CA MET A 102 12.68 -8.97 6.69
C MET A 102 12.08 -9.84 5.58
N ARG A 103 12.84 -10.76 4.97
CA ARG A 103 12.28 -11.77 4.05
C ARG A 103 11.29 -12.69 4.74
N SER A 104 11.48 -12.95 6.04
CA SER A 104 10.57 -13.76 6.85
C SER A 104 9.39 -12.98 7.43
N ILE A 105 9.47 -11.64 7.49
CA ILE A 105 8.38 -10.79 7.97
C ILE A 105 7.28 -10.82 6.92
N GLN A 106 6.23 -11.57 7.25
CA GLN A 106 4.98 -11.45 6.51
C GLN A 106 4.43 -10.03 6.71
N PRO A 107 3.86 -9.41 5.66
CA PRO A 107 3.21 -8.13 5.82
C PRO A 107 2.24 -8.22 7.00
N PRO A 108 2.29 -7.25 7.95
CA PRO A 108 1.45 -7.31 9.12
C PRO A 108 0.00 -7.51 8.67
N PRO A 109 -0.75 -8.43 9.30
CA PRO A 109 -2.09 -8.73 8.87
C PRO A 109 -2.90 -7.43 8.81
N PRO A 110 -3.74 -7.25 7.79
CA PRO A 110 -4.47 -6.01 7.60
C PRO A 110 -5.26 -5.68 8.86
N ARG A 111 -4.86 -4.60 9.56
CA ARG A 111 -5.54 -4.15 10.78
C ARG A 111 -6.93 -3.66 10.41
N PHE A 112 -7.95 -4.41 10.81
CA PHE A 112 -9.35 -4.06 10.63
C PHE A 112 -9.73 -3.01 11.68
N HIS A 113 -9.99 -1.78 11.24
CA HIS A 113 -10.38 -0.66 12.12
C HIS A 113 -11.90 -0.40 12.10
N GLY A 114 -12.70 -1.35 11.59
CA GLY A 114 -14.15 -1.27 11.57
C GLY A 114 -14.74 -2.19 12.64
N THR A 115 -15.67 -1.70 13.44
CA THR A 115 -16.57 -2.53 14.25
C THR A 115 -17.88 -2.83 13.53
N GLN A 116 -18.02 -2.44 12.26
CA GLN A 116 -19.19 -2.79 11.45
C GLN A 116 -19.00 -4.18 10.84
N THR A 117 -19.61 -5.18 11.47
CA THR A 117 -20.07 -6.34 10.73
C THR A 117 -21.11 -5.85 9.73
N ALA A 118 -20.72 -5.68 8.47
CA ALA A 118 -21.71 -5.57 7.42
C ALA A 118 -22.60 -6.82 7.54
N TYR A 119 -23.91 -6.64 7.70
CA TYR A 119 -24.82 -7.78 7.74
C TYR A 119 -24.73 -8.48 6.38
N VAL A 120 -24.05 -9.64 6.37
CA VAL A 120 -23.98 -10.53 5.21
C VAL A 120 -25.05 -11.59 5.42
N PRO A 121 -26.11 -11.61 4.59
CA PRO A 121 -27.16 -12.60 4.76
C PRO A 121 -26.60 -13.99 4.41
N ALA A 122 -26.96 -15.00 5.22
CA ALA A 122 -26.40 -16.35 5.09
C ALA A 122 -26.72 -17.02 3.74
N ASN A 123 -27.80 -16.60 3.09
CA ASN A 123 -28.16 -17.05 1.75
C ASN A 123 -27.21 -16.57 0.65
N LEU A 124 -26.33 -15.60 0.92
CA LEU A 124 -25.34 -15.14 -0.06
C LEU A 124 -24.34 -16.25 -0.39
N ALA A 125 -24.02 -17.12 0.57
CA ALA A 125 -23.14 -18.27 0.36
C ALA A 125 -23.79 -19.31 -0.58
N SER A 126 -25.11 -19.47 -0.53
CA SER A 126 -25.85 -20.42 -1.38
C SER A 126 -26.45 -19.79 -2.64
N ALA A 127 -26.38 -18.48 -2.83
CA ALA A 127 -27.00 -17.79 -3.97
C ALA A 127 -26.40 -18.20 -5.33
N ASP A 128 -27.25 -18.52 -6.30
CA ASP A 128 -26.85 -18.83 -7.69
C ASP A 128 -26.72 -17.57 -8.56
N TYR A 129 -27.43 -16.51 -8.18
CA TYR A 129 -27.45 -15.23 -8.86
C TYR A 129 -27.27 -14.09 -7.86
N VAL A 130 -26.53 -13.05 -8.26
CA VAL A 130 -26.28 -11.87 -7.42
C VAL A 130 -26.45 -10.58 -8.21
N TYR A 131 -26.84 -9.52 -7.52
CA TYR A 131 -26.81 -8.16 -8.04
C TYR A 131 -25.51 -7.48 -7.63
N VAL A 132 -24.88 -6.78 -8.57
CA VAL A 132 -23.62 -6.07 -8.35
C VAL A 132 -23.90 -4.58 -8.21
N ARG A 133 -23.41 -3.98 -7.13
CA ARG A 133 -23.47 -2.54 -6.95
C ARG A 133 -22.43 -1.87 -7.85
N LYS A 134 -22.87 -0.96 -8.72
CA LYS A 134 -21.96 -0.17 -9.57
C LYS A 134 -21.61 1.14 -8.88
N ASP A 135 -20.47 1.21 -8.20
CA ASP A 135 -20.02 2.44 -7.51
C ASP A 135 -19.30 3.45 -8.43
N SER A 136 -19.45 3.30 -9.75
CA SER A 136 -19.09 4.33 -10.73
C SER A 136 -19.99 5.57 -10.60
N TYR A 137 -19.61 6.65 -11.30
CA TYR A 137 -20.51 7.79 -11.50
C TYR A 137 -21.88 7.30 -12.02
N ARG A 138 -22.96 7.82 -11.42
CA ARG A 138 -24.35 7.46 -11.75
C ARG A 138 -25.10 8.70 -12.20
N HIS A 139 -25.94 8.53 -13.22
CA HIS A 139 -26.91 9.56 -13.57
C HIS A 139 -28.03 9.64 -12.52
N PRO A 140 -28.71 10.79 -12.38
CA PRO A 140 -29.88 10.90 -11.51
C PRO A 140 -30.91 9.80 -11.82
N LEU A 141 -31.48 9.19 -10.78
CA LEU A 141 -32.49 8.11 -10.86
C LEU A 141 -32.01 6.79 -11.50
N GLN A 142 -30.72 6.63 -11.78
CA GLN A 142 -30.17 5.36 -12.25
C GLN A 142 -30.18 4.32 -11.12
N ARG A 143 -30.57 3.08 -11.45
CA ARG A 143 -30.56 1.97 -10.50
C ARG A 143 -29.13 1.72 -9.98
N PRO A 144 -28.93 1.61 -8.67
CA PRO A 144 -27.59 1.46 -8.08
C PRO A 144 -26.99 0.06 -8.23
N TYR A 145 -27.83 -0.94 -8.50
CA TYR A 145 -27.46 -2.33 -8.70
C TYR A 145 -27.74 -2.76 -10.13
N ASP A 146 -26.86 -3.59 -10.67
CA ASP A 146 -26.97 -4.23 -11.97
C ASP A 146 -27.02 -5.75 -11.83
N GLY A 147 -27.64 -6.45 -12.78
CA GLY A 147 -27.84 -7.90 -12.77
C GLY A 147 -29.30 -8.32 -12.96
N PRO A 148 -29.64 -9.59 -12.67
CA PRO A 148 -28.84 -10.58 -11.93
C PRO A 148 -27.73 -11.24 -12.77
N TYR A 149 -26.56 -11.42 -12.16
CA TYR A 149 -25.43 -12.16 -12.75
C TYR A 149 -25.31 -13.54 -12.12
N ARG A 150 -24.96 -14.55 -12.92
CA ARG A 150 -24.74 -15.93 -12.44
C ARG A 150 -23.40 -16.02 -11.72
N VAL A 151 -23.38 -16.64 -10.53
CA VAL A 151 -22.16 -16.89 -9.77
C VAL A 151 -21.45 -18.13 -10.32
N LEU A 152 -20.20 -17.97 -10.75
CA LEU A 152 -19.34 -19.05 -11.24
C LEU A 152 -18.54 -19.67 -10.10
N ASN A 153 -17.83 -18.84 -9.34
CA ASN A 153 -17.00 -19.26 -8.21
C ASN A 153 -17.25 -18.38 -6.97
N LYS A 154 -17.17 -19.01 -5.80
CA LYS A 154 -17.39 -18.37 -4.49
C LYS A 154 -16.10 -18.47 -3.67
N SER A 155 -15.61 -17.36 -3.17
CA SER A 155 -14.49 -17.29 -2.23
C SER A 155 -14.92 -16.55 -0.96
N ASP A 156 -14.14 -16.65 0.10
CA ASP A 156 -14.40 -15.97 1.38
C ASP A 156 -14.54 -14.44 1.23
N LYS A 157 -13.81 -13.85 0.27
CA LYS A 157 -13.72 -12.40 0.07
C LYS A 157 -14.33 -11.87 -1.23
N TYR A 158 -14.54 -12.73 -2.24
CA TYR A 158 -14.99 -12.30 -3.55
C TYR A 158 -15.76 -13.38 -4.31
N PHE A 159 -16.54 -12.96 -5.29
CA PHE A 159 -17.28 -13.83 -6.21
C PHE A 159 -16.79 -13.61 -7.64
N THR A 160 -16.76 -14.67 -8.43
CA THR A 160 -16.54 -14.59 -9.88
C THR A 160 -17.89 -14.73 -10.57
N LEU A 161 -18.23 -13.78 -11.44
CA LEU A 161 -19.54 -13.67 -12.11
C LEU A 161 -19.39 -13.87 -13.62
N MET A 162 -20.48 -14.31 -14.26
CA MET A 162 -20.59 -14.43 -15.73
C MET A 162 -21.11 -13.13 -16.37
#